data_AF-A0A9P7L8A8-F1
#
_entry.id   AF-A0A9P7L8A8-F1
#
_cell.length_a   1.000
_cell.length_b   1.000
_cell.length_c   1.000
_cell.angle_alpha   90.00
_cell.angle_beta   90.00
_cell.angle_gamma   90.00
#
_symmetry.space_group_name_H-M   'P 1'
#
loop_
_entity.id
_entity.type
_entity.pdbx_description
1 polymer ?
#
loop_
_entity_poly.entity_id
_entity_poly.type
_entity_poly.pdbx_seq_one_letter_code
_entity_poly.pdbx_strand_id
1 'polypeptide(L)'
;MSIGIGVGDFIKVLELVHQARKRFVDAPSQSNAISKDLKSFHSVILAIDVLSSEWGPDIEQREKLKKVTDDSVCLFNDLFAKLDKYREIGAHSTGMVQCAKKAWKRLNWDHGDIQDFRRRLSLHLELLNAVERQIRRQRFSRVEQKTDHITERVDQHLHEILDWFGPSDNGSRQSSLLDQHEEGTCEWFLASNEFQDWIKTKGRMLFCPGLPGAGKTFVVSFVIQHLLKRFDEDNRTVIAYHYCNFGHQDKETVNRILSSILKQIAQCLGSLPATISTLYNEHKKRDTQPSLREITGALKTVTSLSSRTFTLC
;
A
#
# COMPACT_ATOMS: atom_id res chain seq x y z
N MET A 1 -23.64 22.01 -13.08
CA MET A 1 -23.65 23.12 -12.12
C MET A 1 -22.59 22.85 -11.08
N SER A 2 -21.48 23.60 -11.13
CA SER A 2 -20.35 23.45 -10.22
C SER A 2 -20.67 24.17 -8.91
N ILE A 3 -21.30 23.47 -7.97
CA ILE A 3 -21.36 23.93 -6.57
C ILE A 3 -20.08 23.41 -5.92
N GLY A 4 -18.97 24.02 -6.34
CA GLY A 4 -17.69 23.85 -5.68
C GLY A 4 -17.80 24.52 -4.32
N ILE A 5 -17.47 23.78 -3.26
CA ILE A 5 -16.88 24.47 -2.10
C ILE A 5 -15.65 25.15 -2.66
N GLY A 6 -15.73 26.47 -2.80
CA GLY A 6 -14.57 27.25 -3.18
C GLY A 6 -13.64 27.26 -1.98
N VAL A 7 -12.36 27.03 -2.22
CA VAL A 7 -11.24 27.39 -1.35
C VAL A 7 -11.46 28.77 -0.67
N GLY A 8 -12.23 29.67 -1.31
CA GLY A 8 -12.68 30.96 -0.78
C GLY A 8 -13.44 30.96 0.57
N ASP A 9 -14.24 29.94 0.90
CA ASP A 9 -15.02 29.93 2.15
C ASP A 9 -14.12 29.68 3.38
N PHE A 10 -13.14 28.78 3.26
CA PHE A 10 -12.12 28.57 4.29
C PHE A 10 -11.16 29.74 4.40
N ILE A 11 -10.80 30.37 3.27
CA ILE A 11 -10.00 31.61 3.27
C ILE A 11 -10.69 32.69 4.10
N LYS A 12 -12.01 32.87 3.95
CA LYS A 12 -12.77 33.85 4.75
C LYS A 12 -12.69 33.56 6.24
N VAL A 13 -12.87 32.31 6.67
CA VAL A 13 -12.75 31.95 8.09
C VAL A 13 -11.31 32.12 8.59
N LEU A 14 -10.31 31.73 7.79
CA LEU A 14 -8.90 31.94 8.12
C LEU A 14 -8.57 33.42 8.34
N GLU A 15 -9.13 34.30 7.49
CA GLU A 15 -8.97 35.74 7.61
C GLU A 15 -9.60 36.25 8.91
N LEU A 16 -10.84 35.85 9.22
CA LEU A 16 -11.53 36.24 10.45
C LEU A 16 -10.76 35.74 11.70
N VAL A 17 -10.27 34.50 11.69
CA VAL A 17 -9.45 33.95 12.77
C VAL A 17 -8.15 34.75 12.92
N HIS A 18 -7.51 35.14 11.81
CA HIS A 18 -6.29 35.94 11.83
C HIS A 18 -6.55 37.35 12.40
N GLN A 19 -7.65 38.00 12.00
CA GLN A 19 -8.08 39.28 12.55
C GLN A 19 -8.40 39.18 14.04
N ALA A 20 -9.10 38.12 14.47
CA ALA A 20 -9.38 37.86 15.88
C ALA A 20 -8.09 37.68 16.68
N ARG A 21 -7.14 36.88 16.19
CA ARG A 21 -5.82 36.71 16.83
C ARG A 21 -5.09 38.04 17.02
N LYS A 22 -5.11 38.95 16.03
CA LYS A 22 -4.51 40.29 16.15
C LYS A 22 -5.16 41.12 17.25
N ARG A 23 -6.50 41.10 17.35
CA ARG A 23 -7.23 41.85 18.39
C ARG A 23 -6.97 41.33 19.81
N PHE A 24 -6.54 40.08 19.96
CA PHE A 24 -6.23 39.44 21.25
C PHE A 24 -4.74 39.49 21.66
N VAL A 25 -3.86 40.13 20.88
CA VAL A 25 -2.41 40.21 21.20
C VAL A 25 -2.14 40.91 22.53
N ASP A 26 -2.90 41.96 22.84
CA ASP A 26 -2.78 42.74 24.09
C ASP A 26 -3.81 42.33 25.16
N ALA A 27 -4.49 41.19 24.98
CA ALA A 27 -5.52 40.73 25.90
C ALA A 27 -4.95 40.34 27.28
N PRO A 28 -5.72 40.48 28.37
CA PRO A 28 -5.32 40.02 29.69
C PRO A 28 -4.99 38.52 29.72
N SER A 29 -4.18 38.10 30.69
CA SER A 29 -3.80 36.68 30.88
C SER A 29 -5.00 35.74 31.03
N GLN A 30 -6.14 36.24 31.50
CA GLN A 30 -7.41 35.52 31.61
C GLN A 30 -7.97 35.07 30.23
N SER A 31 -7.57 35.73 29.15
CA SER A 31 -7.97 35.40 27.77
C SER A 31 -6.99 34.49 27.03
N ASN A 32 -5.90 34.04 27.67
CA ASN A 32 -4.88 33.19 27.06
C ASN A 32 -5.46 31.89 26.45
N ALA A 33 -6.50 31.33 27.07
CA ALA A 33 -7.15 30.14 26.56
C ALA A 33 -7.82 30.38 25.20
N ILE A 34 -8.48 31.54 25.03
CA ILE A 34 -9.07 31.94 23.74
C ILE A 34 -7.97 32.08 22.69
N SER A 35 -6.84 32.70 23.02
CA SER A 35 -5.71 32.81 22.08
C SER A 35 -5.13 31.44 21.68
N LYS A 36 -5.16 30.45 22.58
CA LYS A 36 -4.79 29.05 22.26
C LYS A 36 -5.82 28.42 21.32
N ASP A 37 -7.11 28.55 21.64
CA ASP A 37 -8.20 28.00 20.84
C ASP A 37 -8.20 28.58 19.43
N LEU A 38 -7.97 29.90 19.27
CA LEU A 38 -7.83 30.56 17.97
C LEU A 38 -6.64 30.05 17.15
N LYS A 39 -5.51 29.71 17.79
CA LYS A 39 -4.35 29.09 17.11
C LYS A 39 -4.69 27.68 16.62
N SER A 40 -5.33 26.88 17.47
CA SER A 40 -5.78 25.54 17.11
C SER A 40 -6.81 25.58 15.97
N PHE A 41 -7.76 26.50 16.05
CA PHE A 41 -8.78 26.72 15.03
C PHE A 41 -8.17 27.03 13.66
N HIS A 42 -7.21 27.97 13.62
CA HIS A 42 -6.46 28.29 12.42
C HIS A 42 -5.75 27.07 11.83
N SER A 43 -5.10 26.28 12.68
CA SER A 43 -4.34 25.09 12.26
C SER A 43 -5.24 24.02 11.66
N VAL A 44 -6.41 23.80 12.26
CA VAL A 44 -7.38 22.79 11.78
C VAL A 44 -7.99 23.22 10.45
N ILE A 45 -8.31 24.51 10.26
CA ILE A 45 -8.83 24.97 8.97
C ILE A 45 -7.79 24.83 7.85
N LEU A 46 -6.51 25.14 8.12
CA LEU A 46 -5.45 24.88 7.14
C LEU A 46 -5.34 23.38 6.81
N ALA A 47 -5.44 22.50 7.81
CA ALA A 47 -5.43 21.06 7.57
C ALA A 47 -6.62 20.61 6.71
N ILE A 48 -7.82 21.12 6.97
CA ILE A 48 -9.01 20.83 6.17
C ILE A 48 -8.86 21.36 4.74
N ASP A 49 -8.31 22.56 4.55
CA ASP A 49 -8.09 23.16 3.22
C ASP A 49 -7.09 22.34 2.38
N VAL A 50 -5.97 21.92 2.97
CA VAL A 50 -5.00 21.01 2.32
C VAL A 50 -5.65 19.67 1.99
N LEU A 51 -6.38 19.08 2.93
CA LEU A 51 -7.09 17.82 2.70
C LEU A 51 -8.15 17.95 1.60
N SER A 52 -8.85 19.09 1.50
CA SER A 52 -9.95 19.30 0.56
C SER A 52 -9.51 19.76 -0.83
N SER A 53 -8.32 20.34 -0.95
CA SER A 53 -7.73 20.75 -2.24
C SER A 53 -7.09 19.58 -2.97
N GLU A 54 -6.40 18.71 -2.23
CA GLU A 54 -5.84 17.47 -2.77
C GLU A 54 -6.90 16.40 -3.03
N TRP A 55 -8.04 16.48 -2.35
CA TRP A 55 -9.10 15.49 -2.41
C TRP A 55 -10.48 16.13 -2.39
N GLY A 56 -11.35 15.75 -3.34
CA GLY A 56 -12.71 16.24 -3.38
C GLY A 56 -13.60 15.58 -2.32
N PRO A 57 -14.08 16.31 -1.29
CA PRO A 57 -15.05 15.78 -0.33
C PRO A 57 -16.35 15.36 -1.02
N ASP A 58 -17.00 14.35 -0.45
CA ASP A 58 -18.33 13.91 -0.89
C ASP A 58 -19.41 14.94 -0.53
N ILE A 59 -20.64 14.70 -1.01
CA ILE A 59 -21.74 15.66 -0.89
C ILE A 59 -22.08 15.92 0.59
N GLU A 60 -22.12 14.88 1.43
CA GLU A 60 -22.47 14.99 2.84
C GLU A 60 -21.41 15.77 3.63
N GLN A 61 -20.13 15.51 3.34
CA GLN A 61 -19.02 16.24 3.94
C GLN A 61 -18.97 17.68 3.52
N ARG A 62 -19.30 17.96 2.25
CA ARG A 62 -19.39 19.33 1.77
C ARG A 62 -20.45 20.10 2.55
N GLU A 63 -21.62 19.51 2.76
CA GLU A 63 -22.68 20.14 3.54
C GLU A 63 -22.27 20.37 5.01
N LYS A 64 -21.63 19.37 5.62
CA LYS A 64 -21.09 19.50 6.99
C LYS A 64 -20.06 20.63 7.07
N LEU A 65 -19.04 20.61 6.20
CA LEU A 65 -17.99 21.63 6.15
C LEU A 65 -18.57 23.02 5.93
N LYS A 66 -19.52 23.17 5.00
CA LYS A 66 -20.20 24.44 4.73
C LYS A 66 -20.90 24.95 5.98
N LYS A 67 -21.69 24.09 6.64
CA LYS A 67 -22.37 24.45 7.89
C LYS A 67 -21.39 24.91 8.97
N VAL A 68 -20.30 24.16 9.19
CA VAL A 68 -19.29 24.54 10.19
C VAL A 68 -18.62 25.87 9.82
N THR A 69 -18.32 26.09 8.55
CA THR A 69 -17.74 27.33 8.04
C THR A 69 -18.69 28.52 8.24
N ASP A 70 -19.95 28.40 7.84
CA ASP A 70 -20.97 29.44 8.00
C ASP A 70 -21.18 29.79 9.48
N ASP A 71 -21.33 28.77 10.32
CA ASP A 71 -21.49 28.95 11.77
C ASP A 71 -20.24 29.63 12.37
N SER A 72 -19.05 29.30 11.88
CA SER A 72 -17.78 29.92 12.32
C SER A 72 -17.68 31.38 11.88
N VAL A 73 -18.10 31.72 10.67
CA VAL A 73 -18.18 33.12 10.20
C VAL A 73 -19.11 33.92 11.11
N CYS A 74 -20.29 33.39 11.44
CA CYS A 74 -21.23 34.02 12.36
C CYS A 74 -20.61 34.25 13.74
N LEU A 75 -19.94 33.24 14.31
CA LEU A 75 -19.26 33.34 15.60
C LEU A 75 -18.22 34.46 15.62
N PHE A 76 -17.39 34.58 14.58
CA PHE A 76 -16.38 35.64 14.49
C PHE A 76 -16.98 37.02 14.26
N ASN A 77 -18.05 37.12 13.46
CA ASN A 77 -18.74 38.40 13.26
C ASN A 77 -19.41 38.88 14.55
N ASP A 78 -20.05 37.99 15.31
CA ASP A 78 -20.61 38.30 16.64
C ASP A 78 -19.53 38.81 17.60
N LEU A 79 -18.35 38.17 17.58
CA LEU A 79 -17.20 38.61 18.36
C LEU A 79 -16.76 40.01 17.95
N PHE A 80 -16.61 40.28 16.65
CA PHE A 80 -16.20 41.59 16.17
C PHE A 80 -17.23 42.67 16.49
N ALA A 81 -18.53 42.39 16.30
CA ALA A 81 -19.61 43.32 16.65
C ALA A 81 -19.60 43.66 18.15
N LYS A 82 -19.39 42.66 19.03
CA LYS A 82 -19.20 42.91 20.46
C LYS A 82 -17.96 43.78 20.71
N LEU A 83 -16.81 43.42 20.16
CA LEU A 83 -15.56 44.17 20.35
C LEU A 83 -15.64 45.61 19.82
N ASP A 84 -16.31 45.84 18.68
CA ASP A 84 -16.45 47.16 18.06
C ASP A 84 -17.42 48.07 18.85
N LYS A 85 -18.56 47.53 19.34
CA LYS A 85 -19.48 48.24 20.24
C LYS A 85 -18.75 48.79 21.48
N TYR A 86 -17.78 48.05 22.01
CA TYR A 86 -17.00 48.49 23.18
C TYR A 86 -15.88 49.48 22.83
N ARG A 87 -15.41 49.48 21.57
CA ARG A 87 -14.39 50.42 21.10
C ARG A 87 -14.94 51.83 20.92
N GLU A 88 -16.18 51.96 20.45
CA GLU A 88 -16.89 53.24 20.34
C GLU A 88 -17.08 53.91 21.71
N ILE A 89 -17.38 53.13 22.75
CA ILE A 89 -17.53 53.62 24.13
C ILE A 89 -16.19 54.12 24.71
N GLY A 90 -15.06 53.57 24.27
CA GLY A 90 -13.71 53.91 24.74
C GLY A 90 -12.97 55.00 23.95
N ALA A 91 -13.48 55.40 22.78
CA ALA A 91 -12.82 56.31 21.84
C ALA A 91 -12.66 57.76 22.35
N HIS A 92 -13.23 58.10 23.51
CA HIS A 92 -13.09 59.42 24.15
C HIS A 92 -11.75 59.64 24.87
N SER A 93 -10.68 58.87 24.59
CA SER A 93 -9.37 59.09 25.25
C SER A 93 -8.15 58.91 24.34
N THR A 94 -7.26 59.89 24.41
CA THR A 94 -6.12 60.17 23.53
C THR A 94 -4.86 59.34 23.91
N GLY A 95 -4.53 58.30 23.13
CA GLY A 95 -3.19 57.67 23.13
C GLY A 95 -3.14 56.16 22.78
N MET A 96 -2.86 55.80 21.52
CA MET A 96 -3.15 54.46 20.93
C MET A 96 -2.74 53.20 21.72
N VAL A 97 -1.50 53.08 22.24
CA VAL A 97 -1.00 51.81 22.83
C VAL A 97 -1.38 51.65 24.31
N GLN A 98 -1.25 52.71 25.11
CA GLN A 98 -1.74 52.70 26.49
C GLN A 98 -3.26 52.72 26.54
N CYS A 99 -3.93 53.29 25.54
CA CYS A 99 -5.38 53.24 25.39
C CYS A 99 -5.85 51.82 25.07
N ALA A 100 -5.13 51.00 24.29
CA ALA A 100 -5.49 49.59 24.09
C ALA A 100 -5.48 48.80 25.41
N LYS A 101 -4.40 48.87 26.20
CA LYS A 101 -4.33 48.19 27.52
C LYS A 101 -5.31 48.76 28.55
N LYS A 102 -5.57 50.07 28.55
CA LYS A 102 -6.58 50.71 29.41
C LYS A 102 -8.01 50.40 28.95
N ALA A 103 -8.25 50.28 27.65
CA ALA A 103 -9.51 49.88 27.05
C ALA A 103 -9.82 48.43 27.39
N TRP A 104 -8.84 47.53 27.40
CA TRP A 104 -9.02 46.17 27.94
C TRP A 104 -9.34 46.15 29.45
N LYS A 105 -8.76 47.07 30.24
CA LYS A 105 -9.09 47.23 31.66
C LYS A 105 -10.44 47.93 31.92
N ARG A 106 -10.93 48.74 30.97
CA ARG A 106 -12.25 49.42 30.99
C ARG A 106 -13.32 48.63 30.26
N LEU A 107 -12.94 47.61 29.48
CA LEU A 107 -13.81 46.61 28.90
C LEU A 107 -14.46 45.92 30.09
N ASN A 108 -15.69 46.32 30.41
CA ASN A 108 -16.54 45.62 31.36
C ASN A 108 -17.08 44.36 30.68
N TRP A 109 -16.19 43.56 30.08
CA TRP A 109 -16.53 42.27 29.51
C TRP A 109 -16.83 41.38 30.70
N ASP A 110 -18.12 41.21 30.97
CA ASP A 110 -18.54 40.36 32.08
C ASP A 110 -17.91 38.98 31.90
N HIS A 111 -17.51 38.39 33.01
CA HIS A 111 -16.90 37.07 33.04
C HIS A 111 -17.77 36.03 32.29
N GLY A 112 -19.09 36.23 32.27
CA GLY A 112 -20.06 35.45 31.51
C GLY A 112 -19.91 35.57 29.98
N ASP A 113 -19.64 36.76 29.43
CA ASP A 113 -19.51 36.98 27.98
C ASP A 113 -18.24 36.31 27.41
N ILE A 114 -17.12 36.41 28.14
CA ILE A 114 -15.85 35.77 27.78
C ILE A 114 -15.98 34.25 27.82
N GLN A 115 -16.62 33.73 28.87
CA GLN A 115 -16.86 32.30 29.02
C GLN A 115 -17.80 31.77 27.94
N ASP A 116 -18.87 32.50 27.63
CA ASP A 116 -19.81 32.09 26.58
C ASP A 116 -19.18 32.09 25.20
N PHE A 117 -18.38 33.11 24.85
CA PHE A 117 -17.63 33.11 23.59
C PHE A 117 -16.63 31.95 23.54
N ARG A 118 -15.84 31.75 24.60
CA ARG A 118 -14.89 30.64 24.67
C ARG A 118 -15.57 29.28 24.54
N ARG A 119 -16.75 29.11 25.17
CA ARG A 119 -17.57 27.90 25.04
C ARG A 119 -17.97 27.66 23.60
N ARG A 120 -18.49 28.68 22.92
CA ARG A 120 -18.87 28.60 21.50
C ARG A 120 -17.66 28.29 20.60
N LEU A 121 -16.53 28.99 20.80
CA LEU A 121 -15.29 28.73 20.06
C LEU A 121 -14.77 27.31 20.25
N SER A 122 -14.80 26.81 21.49
CA SER A 122 -14.39 25.43 21.81
C SER A 122 -15.29 24.40 21.12
N LEU A 123 -16.62 24.60 21.14
CA LEU A 123 -17.57 23.71 20.45
C LEU A 123 -17.32 23.66 18.94
N HIS A 124 -17.10 24.81 18.29
CA HIS A 124 -16.78 24.83 16.86
C HIS A 124 -15.42 24.21 16.57
N LEU A 125 -14.44 24.41 17.44
CA LEU A 125 -13.13 23.76 17.32
C LEU A 125 -13.25 22.24 17.42
N GLU A 126 -14.05 21.72 18.35
CA GLU A 126 -14.33 20.28 18.47
C GLU A 126 -15.01 19.73 17.22
N LEU A 127 -15.99 20.46 16.68
CA LEU A 127 -16.69 20.08 15.46
C LEU A 127 -15.75 20.07 14.25
N LEU A 128 -14.91 21.10 14.08
CA LEU A 128 -13.89 21.15 13.03
C LEU A 128 -12.89 19.99 13.15
N ASN A 129 -12.41 19.68 14.35
CA ASN A 129 -11.52 18.55 14.58
C ASN A 129 -12.20 17.20 14.27
N ALA A 130 -13.49 17.07 14.57
CA ALA A 130 -14.25 15.86 14.25
C ALA A 130 -14.37 15.68 12.73
N VAL A 131 -14.68 16.75 12.00
CA VAL A 131 -14.78 16.73 10.54
C VAL A 131 -13.41 16.47 9.90
N GLU A 132 -12.34 17.11 10.37
CA GLU A 132 -10.97 16.89 9.92
C GLU A 132 -10.55 15.42 10.07
N ARG A 133 -10.80 14.82 11.25
CA ARG A 133 -10.53 13.40 11.48
C ARG A 133 -11.35 12.49 10.59
N GLN A 134 -12.63 12.82 10.36
CA GLN A 134 -13.50 12.03 9.48
C GLN A 134 -12.97 12.04 8.05
N ILE A 135 -12.62 13.20 7.51
CA ILE A 135 -12.04 13.36 6.17
C ILE A 135 -10.73 12.57 6.06
N ARG A 136 -9.84 12.73 7.04
CA ARG A 136 -8.54 12.03 7.07
C ARG A 136 -8.72 10.51 7.07
N ARG A 137 -9.61 9.97 7.91
CA ARG A 137 -9.89 8.52 7.99
C ARG A 137 -10.42 7.97 6.68
N GLN A 138 -11.37 8.66 6.05
CA GLN A 138 -11.93 8.19 4.79
C GLN A 138 -10.93 8.27 3.63
N ARG A 139 -10.10 9.31 3.58
CA ARG A 139 -9.00 9.40 2.61
C ARG A 139 -8.05 8.22 2.76
N PHE A 140 -7.64 7.92 4.00
CA PHE A 140 -6.76 6.78 4.29
C PHE A 140 -7.38 5.47 3.82
N SER A 141 -8.64 5.19 4.17
CA SER A 141 -9.36 3.99 3.75
C SER A 141 -9.48 3.85 2.23
N ARG A 142 -9.73 4.93 1.49
CA ARG A 142 -9.78 4.89 0.01
C ARG A 142 -8.40 4.64 -0.62
N VAL A 143 -7.33 5.14 -0.02
CA VAL A 143 -5.97 4.89 -0.49
C VAL A 143 -5.60 3.44 -0.25
N GLU A 144 -5.89 2.91 0.93
CA GLU A 144 -5.70 1.50 1.29
C GLU A 144 -6.44 0.58 0.31
N GLN A 145 -7.73 0.81 0.07
CA GLN A 145 -8.52 0.05 -0.91
C GLN A 145 -7.94 0.10 -2.34
N LYS A 146 -7.43 1.26 -2.77
CA LYS A 146 -6.80 1.38 -4.10
C LYS A 146 -5.48 0.60 -4.16
N THR A 147 -4.69 0.63 -3.09
CA THR A 147 -3.44 -0.13 -3.00
C THR A 147 -3.72 -1.63 -3.00
N ASP A 148 -4.71 -2.10 -2.24
CA ASP A 148 -5.12 -3.50 -2.20
C ASP A 148 -5.58 -3.96 -3.60
N HIS A 149 -6.45 -3.18 -4.25
CA HIS A 149 -6.92 -3.48 -5.61
C HIS A 149 -5.80 -3.45 -6.66
N ILE A 150 -4.76 -2.62 -6.50
CA ILE A 150 -3.58 -2.64 -7.38
C ILE A 150 -2.78 -3.93 -7.14
N THR A 151 -2.59 -4.31 -5.88
CA THR A 151 -1.85 -5.52 -5.49
C THR A 151 -2.54 -6.77 -6.02
N GLU A 152 -3.85 -6.89 -5.81
CA GLU A 152 -4.67 -7.98 -6.36
C GLU A 152 -4.60 -8.05 -7.89
N ARG A 153 -4.62 -6.90 -8.58
CA ARG A 153 -4.48 -6.87 -10.04
C ARG A 153 -3.10 -7.31 -10.52
N VAL A 154 -2.05 -6.93 -9.81
CA VAL A 154 -0.69 -7.38 -10.11
C VAL A 154 -0.60 -8.89 -9.92
N ASP A 155 -1.06 -9.40 -8.78
CA ASP A 155 -1.05 -10.84 -8.49
C ASP A 155 -1.87 -11.63 -9.52
N GLN A 156 -3.06 -11.14 -9.88
CA GLN A 156 -3.88 -11.76 -10.91
C GLN A 156 -3.18 -11.79 -12.28
N HIS A 157 -2.51 -10.70 -12.66
CA HIS A 157 -1.76 -10.64 -13.91
C HIS A 157 -0.53 -11.56 -13.90
N LEU A 158 0.15 -11.68 -12.75
CA LEU A 158 1.24 -12.64 -12.59
C LEU A 158 0.76 -14.07 -12.78
N HIS A 159 -0.35 -14.45 -12.14
CA HIS A 159 -0.95 -15.78 -12.31
C HIS A 159 -1.36 -16.03 -13.76
N GLU A 160 -1.98 -15.05 -14.44
CA GLU A 160 -2.34 -15.14 -15.85
C GLU A 160 -1.12 -15.44 -16.75
N ILE A 161 -0.01 -14.73 -16.54
CA ILE A 161 1.24 -14.95 -17.30
C ILE A 161 1.82 -16.34 -17.02
N LEU A 162 1.87 -16.74 -15.76
CA LEU A 162 2.46 -18.02 -15.37
C LEU A 162 1.63 -19.21 -15.85
N ASP A 163 0.30 -19.10 -15.81
CA ASP A 163 -0.61 -20.15 -16.30
C ASP A 163 -0.62 -20.27 -17.81
N TRP A 164 -0.28 -19.19 -18.52
CA TRP A 164 -0.11 -19.24 -19.97
C TRP A 164 1.02 -20.19 -20.43
N PHE A 165 2.06 -20.41 -19.63
CA PHE A 165 3.10 -21.41 -19.93
C PHE A 165 2.60 -22.86 -19.84
N GLY A 166 1.39 -23.06 -19.32
CA GLY A 166 0.69 -24.34 -19.29
C GLY A 166 0.39 -24.84 -17.87
N PRO A 167 -0.44 -25.89 -17.76
CA PRO A 167 -0.71 -26.55 -16.50
C PRO A 167 0.57 -27.21 -15.98
N SER A 168 0.77 -27.19 -14.66
CA SER A 168 1.80 -27.99 -14.01
C SER A 168 1.15 -28.85 -12.94
N ASP A 169 0.95 -30.12 -13.26
CA ASP A 169 0.51 -31.17 -12.35
C ASP A 169 1.68 -31.75 -11.53
N ASN A 170 2.91 -31.29 -11.79
CA ASN A 170 4.12 -31.73 -11.11
C ASN A 170 4.06 -31.56 -9.59
N GLY A 171 3.47 -30.48 -9.09
CA GLY A 171 3.28 -30.26 -7.65
C GLY A 171 2.40 -31.34 -7.02
N SER A 172 1.22 -31.60 -7.61
CA SER A 172 0.30 -32.63 -7.14
C SER A 172 0.93 -34.03 -7.22
N ARG A 173 1.69 -34.31 -8.28
CA ARG A 173 2.42 -35.57 -8.46
C ARG A 173 3.56 -35.73 -7.45
N GLN A 174 4.25 -34.64 -7.13
CA GLN A 174 5.27 -34.63 -6.07
C GLN A 174 4.64 -35.00 -4.73
N SER A 175 3.54 -34.36 -4.34
CA SER A 175 2.85 -34.65 -3.08
C SER A 175 2.38 -36.10 -3.04
N SER A 176 1.73 -36.60 -4.09
CA SER A 176 1.22 -37.97 -4.10
C SER A 176 2.32 -39.04 -4.06
N LEU A 177 3.51 -38.76 -4.60
CA LEU A 177 4.68 -39.63 -4.49
C LEU A 177 5.28 -39.61 -3.08
N LEU A 178 5.26 -38.45 -2.41
CA LEU A 178 5.71 -38.32 -1.03
C LEU A 178 4.74 -38.97 -0.04
N ASP A 179 3.42 -38.93 -0.29
CA ASP A 179 2.42 -39.60 0.55
C ASP A 179 2.54 -41.13 0.51
N GLN A 180 3.11 -41.67 -0.56
CA GLN A 180 3.38 -43.10 -0.73
C GLN A 180 4.80 -43.50 -0.28
N HIS A 181 5.59 -42.55 0.22
CA HIS A 181 6.96 -42.82 0.65
C HIS A 181 6.95 -43.57 1.99
N GLU A 182 7.73 -44.64 2.04
CA GLU A 182 8.00 -45.38 3.28
C GLU A 182 9.31 -44.89 3.91
N GLU A 183 9.27 -44.63 5.22
CA GLU A 183 10.40 -44.10 5.97
C GLU A 183 11.62 -45.04 5.87
N GLY A 184 12.82 -44.45 5.75
CA GLY A 184 14.07 -45.20 5.54
C GLY A 184 14.37 -45.60 4.09
N THR A 185 13.43 -45.42 3.15
CA THR A 185 13.68 -45.69 1.73
C THR A 185 14.33 -44.50 1.02
N CYS A 186 15.13 -44.78 -0.03
CA CYS A 186 15.86 -43.79 -0.85
C CYS A 186 17.01 -43.03 -0.14
N GLU A 187 17.22 -43.21 1.17
CA GLU A 187 18.32 -42.57 1.92
C GLU A 187 19.71 -42.93 1.39
N TRP A 188 19.89 -44.18 0.97
CA TRP A 188 21.12 -44.67 0.36
C TRP A 188 21.55 -43.83 -0.86
N PHE A 189 20.59 -43.27 -1.60
CA PHE A 189 20.87 -42.46 -2.77
C PHE A 189 21.43 -41.10 -2.37
N LEU A 190 20.87 -40.46 -1.34
CA LEU A 190 21.40 -39.20 -0.81
C LEU A 190 22.79 -39.37 -0.19
N ALA A 191 23.10 -40.55 0.35
CA ALA A 191 24.42 -40.87 0.89
C ALA A 191 25.47 -41.19 -0.19
N SER A 192 25.06 -41.41 -1.45
CA SER A 192 25.97 -41.77 -2.54
C SER A 192 26.95 -40.64 -2.88
N ASN A 193 28.17 -41.01 -3.26
CA ASN A 193 29.20 -40.04 -3.67
C ASN A 193 28.75 -39.28 -4.92
N GLU A 194 28.09 -39.96 -5.84
CA GLU A 194 27.57 -39.42 -7.09
C GLU A 194 26.57 -38.27 -6.84
N PHE A 195 25.64 -38.46 -5.89
CA PHE A 195 24.70 -37.41 -5.50
C PHE A 195 25.42 -36.25 -4.78
N GLN A 196 26.30 -36.57 -3.83
CA GLN A 196 27.05 -35.56 -3.08
C GLN A 196 27.96 -34.70 -3.96
N ASP A 197 28.52 -35.28 -5.03
CA ASP A 197 29.31 -34.56 -6.01
C ASP A 197 28.43 -33.71 -6.93
N TRP A 198 27.28 -34.24 -7.37
CA TRP A 198 26.31 -33.51 -8.17
C TRP A 198 25.77 -32.26 -7.44
N ILE A 199 25.42 -32.39 -6.16
CA ILE A 199 24.92 -31.26 -5.37
C ILE A 199 26.00 -30.24 -5.00
N LYS A 200 27.29 -30.51 -5.22
CA LYS A 200 28.38 -29.53 -4.97
C LYS A 200 28.88 -28.87 -6.25
N THR A 201 28.78 -29.55 -7.38
CA THR A 201 29.41 -29.13 -8.63
C THR A 201 28.43 -28.41 -9.57
N LYS A 202 28.80 -27.21 -10.05
CA LYS A 202 28.00 -26.48 -11.05
C LYS A 202 28.08 -27.16 -12.43
N GLY A 203 26.96 -27.19 -13.15
CA GLY A 203 26.90 -27.69 -14.53
C GLY A 203 26.99 -29.21 -14.68
N ARG A 204 26.87 -29.99 -13.60
CA ARG A 204 26.84 -31.46 -13.65
C ARG A 204 25.44 -31.99 -13.94
N MET A 205 25.39 -33.04 -14.75
CA MET A 205 24.22 -33.89 -14.94
C MET A 205 24.45 -35.20 -14.20
N LEU A 206 23.49 -35.63 -13.37
CA LEU A 206 23.48 -36.94 -12.74
C LEU A 206 22.47 -37.82 -13.48
N PHE A 207 22.96 -38.85 -14.16
CA PHE A 207 22.12 -39.79 -14.89
C PHE A 207 21.95 -41.07 -14.08
N CYS A 208 20.70 -41.45 -13.81
CA CYS A 208 20.35 -42.62 -12.98
C CYS A 208 19.70 -43.71 -13.84
N PRO A 209 20.49 -44.58 -14.51
CA PRO A 209 19.94 -45.68 -15.28
C PRO A 209 19.31 -46.73 -14.36
N GLY A 210 18.28 -47.41 -14.85
CA GLY A 210 17.68 -48.53 -14.13
C GLY A 210 16.53 -49.16 -14.89
N LEU A 211 16.20 -50.40 -14.55
CA LEU A 211 15.09 -51.14 -15.14
C LEU A 211 13.73 -50.46 -14.84
N PRO A 212 12.70 -50.66 -15.69
CA PRO A 212 11.33 -50.31 -15.33
C PRO A 212 10.96 -50.90 -13.96
N GLY A 213 10.30 -50.11 -13.10
CA GLY A 213 9.96 -50.53 -11.74
C GLY A 213 11.07 -50.36 -10.69
N ALA A 214 12.29 -49.95 -11.06
CA ALA A 214 13.40 -49.76 -10.11
C ALA A 214 13.26 -48.57 -9.13
N GLY A 215 12.07 -47.96 -9.00
CA GLY A 215 11.83 -46.87 -8.04
C GLY A 215 12.43 -45.50 -8.40
N LYS A 216 12.94 -45.30 -9.63
CA LYS A 216 13.59 -44.03 -10.05
C LYS A 216 12.76 -42.78 -9.74
N THR A 217 11.45 -42.84 -10.01
CA THR A 217 10.53 -41.71 -9.75
C THR A 217 10.41 -41.39 -8.25
N PHE A 218 10.42 -42.40 -7.38
CA PHE A 218 10.44 -42.19 -5.92
C PHE A 218 11.78 -41.62 -5.43
N VAL A 219 12.89 -42.05 -6.02
CA VAL A 219 14.20 -41.46 -5.72
C VAL A 219 14.20 -39.97 -6.09
N VAL A 220 13.68 -39.61 -7.26
CA VAL A 220 13.59 -38.21 -7.70
C VAL A 220 12.68 -37.38 -6.77
N SER A 221 11.52 -37.90 -6.36
CA SER A 221 10.64 -37.18 -5.43
C SER A 221 11.32 -36.92 -4.08
N PHE A 222 12.07 -37.91 -3.57
CA PHE A 222 12.84 -37.76 -2.35
C PHE A 222 13.97 -36.75 -2.48
N VAL A 223 14.69 -36.75 -3.62
CA VAL A 223 15.72 -35.75 -3.91
C VAL A 223 15.12 -34.34 -3.97
N ILE A 224 13.97 -34.15 -4.65
CA ILE A 224 13.29 -32.86 -4.71
C ILE A 224 12.96 -32.37 -3.29
N GLN A 225 12.38 -33.24 -2.46
CA GLN A 225 12.04 -32.89 -1.07
C GLN A 225 13.30 -32.52 -0.26
N HIS A 226 14.40 -33.26 -0.41
CA HIS A 226 15.67 -32.96 0.24
C HIS A 226 16.22 -31.60 -0.19
N LEU A 227 16.20 -31.29 -1.50
CA LEU A 227 16.67 -30.02 -2.02
C LEU A 227 15.82 -28.86 -1.50
N LEU A 228 14.49 -29.00 -1.52
CA LEU A 228 13.57 -27.97 -1.02
C LEU A 228 13.85 -27.69 0.46
N LYS A 229 13.97 -28.72 1.30
CA LYS A 229 14.31 -28.55 2.73
C LYS A 229 15.70 -27.94 2.95
N ARG A 230 16.69 -28.33 2.15
CA ARG A 230 18.08 -27.88 2.29
C ARG A 230 18.28 -26.42 1.92
N PHE A 231 17.49 -25.91 0.98
CA PHE A 231 17.63 -24.55 0.42
C PHE A 231 16.42 -23.66 0.74
N ASP A 232 15.59 -24.03 1.71
CA ASP A 232 14.37 -23.32 2.08
C ASP A 232 14.63 -21.84 2.45
N GLU A 233 15.74 -21.58 3.15
CA GLU A 233 16.16 -20.22 3.53
C GLU A 233 16.95 -19.49 2.42
N ASP A 234 17.34 -20.18 1.34
CA ASP A 234 18.12 -19.60 0.24
C ASP A 234 17.24 -19.17 -0.92
N ASN A 235 16.78 -17.91 -0.87
CA ASN A 235 16.00 -17.26 -1.92
C ASN A 235 16.72 -17.13 -3.28
N ARG A 236 17.98 -17.56 -3.39
CA ARG A 236 18.75 -17.51 -4.65
C ARG A 236 18.96 -18.88 -5.27
N THR A 237 18.49 -19.96 -4.64
CA THR A 237 18.51 -21.31 -5.19
C THR A 237 17.12 -21.69 -5.69
N VAL A 238 17.03 -22.05 -6.96
CA VAL A 238 15.77 -22.45 -7.59
C VAL A 238 15.78 -23.96 -7.83
N ILE A 239 14.67 -24.62 -7.52
CA ILE A 239 14.47 -26.05 -7.76
C ILE A 239 13.27 -26.18 -8.69
N ALA A 240 13.52 -26.65 -9.90
CA ALA A 240 12.49 -26.90 -10.89
C ALA A 240 12.48 -28.39 -11.26
N TYR A 241 11.31 -28.96 -11.49
CA TYR A 241 11.19 -30.38 -11.80
C TYR A 241 10.01 -30.70 -12.72
N HIS A 242 10.15 -31.76 -13.51
CA HIS A 242 9.10 -32.21 -14.41
C HIS A 242 9.00 -33.74 -14.39
N TYR A 243 7.81 -34.27 -14.18
CA TYR A 243 7.59 -35.72 -14.18
C TYR A 243 7.04 -36.19 -15.51
N CYS A 244 7.89 -36.80 -16.33
CA CYS A 244 7.44 -37.33 -17.61
C CYS A 244 6.37 -38.44 -17.44
N ASN A 245 5.27 -38.33 -18.17
CA ASN A 245 4.18 -39.28 -18.19
C ASN A 245 4.20 -40.13 -19.47
N PHE A 246 4.71 -41.36 -19.33
CA PHE A 246 4.77 -42.36 -20.39
C PHE A 246 3.40 -42.71 -21.00
N GLY A 247 2.29 -42.57 -20.26
CA GLY A 247 0.94 -42.86 -20.77
C GLY A 247 0.39 -41.78 -21.72
N HIS A 248 1.07 -40.63 -21.83
CA HIS A 248 0.65 -39.48 -22.63
C HIS A 248 1.80 -38.88 -23.44
N GLN A 249 2.67 -39.72 -24.02
CA GLN A 249 3.83 -39.29 -24.81
C GLN A 249 3.49 -38.27 -25.89
N ASP A 250 2.36 -38.43 -26.59
CA ASP A 250 1.92 -37.49 -27.64
C ASP A 250 1.66 -36.08 -27.12
N LYS A 251 1.41 -35.95 -25.81
CA LYS A 251 1.16 -34.68 -25.14
C LYS A 251 2.43 -34.11 -24.47
N GLU A 252 3.52 -34.86 -24.33
CA GLU A 252 4.77 -34.39 -23.71
C GLU A 252 5.80 -33.95 -24.74
N THR A 253 5.60 -32.75 -25.29
CA THR A 253 6.61 -32.14 -26.16
C THR A 253 7.72 -31.49 -25.35
N VAL A 254 8.93 -31.41 -25.93
CA VAL A 254 10.08 -30.70 -25.32
C VAL A 254 9.69 -29.27 -24.92
N ASN A 255 8.88 -28.58 -25.75
CA ASN A 255 8.37 -27.26 -25.42
C ASN A 255 7.56 -27.25 -24.12
N ARG A 256 6.71 -28.24 -23.86
CA ARG A 256 5.92 -28.28 -22.63
C ARG A 256 6.77 -28.55 -21.39
N ILE A 257 7.75 -29.44 -21.51
CA ILE A 257 8.70 -29.73 -20.42
C ILE A 257 9.46 -28.44 -20.07
N LEU A 258 10.03 -27.78 -21.07
CA LEU A 258 10.80 -26.56 -20.86
C LEU A 258 9.94 -25.37 -20.40
N SER A 259 8.72 -25.23 -20.91
CA SER A 259 7.77 -24.21 -20.44
C SER A 259 7.36 -24.45 -18.99
N SER A 260 7.18 -25.70 -18.57
CA SER A 260 6.88 -26.05 -17.19
C SER A 260 8.04 -25.72 -16.25
N ILE A 261 9.28 -25.99 -16.68
CA ILE A 261 10.49 -25.61 -15.93
C ILE A 261 10.63 -24.08 -15.88
N LEU A 262 10.40 -23.39 -17.00
CA LEU A 262 10.45 -21.92 -17.09
C LEU A 262 9.44 -21.27 -16.16
N LYS A 263 8.21 -21.81 -16.10
CA LYS A 263 7.16 -21.39 -15.17
C LYS A 263 7.63 -21.49 -13.72
N GLN A 264 8.17 -22.65 -13.32
CA GLN A 264 8.64 -22.86 -11.94
C GLN A 264 9.79 -21.92 -11.57
N ILE A 265 10.75 -21.72 -12.49
CA ILE A 265 11.85 -20.78 -12.24
C ILE A 265 11.30 -19.36 -12.08
N ALA A 266 10.40 -18.92 -12.97
CA ALA A 266 9.79 -17.60 -12.89
C ALA A 266 8.97 -17.40 -11.60
N GLN A 267 8.30 -18.44 -11.11
CA GLN A 267 7.55 -18.44 -9.85
C GLN A 267 8.43 -18.28 -8.61
N CYS A 268 9.63 -18.86 -8.62
CA CYS A 268 10.56 -18.75 -7.50
C CYS A 268 11.30 -17.40 -7.45
N LEU A 269 11.22 -16.59 -8.51
CA LEU A 269 11.83 -15.26 -8.52
C LEU A 269 10.90 -14.26 -7.82
N GLY A 270 11.45 -13.45 -6.91
CA GLY A 270 10.69 -12.44 -6.17
C GLY A 270 10.06 -11.33 -7.02
N SER A 271 10.37 -11.30 -8.32
CA SER A 271 9.73 -10.43 -9.31
C SER A 271 9.74 -11.10 -10.68
N LEU A 272 8.67 -10.95 -11.45
CA LEU A 272 8.59 -11.50 -12.80
C LEU A 272 9.63 -10.86 -13.73
N PRO A 273 10.55 -11.64 -14.33
CA PRO A 273 11.55 -11.09 -15.23
C PRO A 273 10.92 -10.47 -16.48
N ALA A 274 11.44 -9.33 -16.92
CA ALA A 274 10.94 -8.63 -18.11
C ALA A 274 10.91 -9.53 -19.36
N THR A 275 11.87 -10.45 -19.51
CA THR A 275 11.89 -11.43 -20.59
C THR A 275 10.63 -12.30 -20.65
N ILE A 276 10.08 -12.68 -19.49
CA ILE A 276 8.85 -13.48 -19.40
C ILE A 276 7.64 -12.64 -19.80
N SER A 277 7.53 -11.42 -19.28
CA SER A 277 6.43 -10.51 -19.61
C SER A 277 6.44 -10.12 -21.10
N THR A 278 7.60 -9.85 -21.68
CA THR A 278 7.73 -9.55 -23.12
C THR A 278 7.31 -10.75 -23.95
N LEU A 279 7.80 -11.95 -23.63
CA LEU A 279 7.43 -13.17 -24.35
C LEU A 279 5.92 -13.41 -24.29
N TYR A 280 5.31 -13.28 -23.10
CA TYR A 280 3.87 -13.36 -22.94
C TYR A 280 3.12 -12.36 -23.81
N ASN A 281 3.46 -11.07 -23.71
CA ASN A 281 2.74 -10.01 -24.41
C ASN A 281 2.81 -10.14 -25.94
N GLU A 282 3.98 -10.52 -26.47
CA GLU A 282 4.17 -10.71 -27.92
C GLU A 282 3.33 -11.86 -28.47
N HIS A 283 3.34 -13.00 -27.78
CA HIS A 283 2.60 -14.19 -28.21
C HIS A 283 1.11 -14.10 -27.93
N LYS A 284 0.71 -13.50 -26.80
CA LYS A 284 -0.71 -13.26 -26.45
C LYS A 284 -1.39 -12.34 -27.46
N LYS A 285 -0.71 -11.27 -27.90
CA LYS A 285 -1.24 -10.34 -28.91
C LYS A 285 -1.43 -10.99 -30.28
N ARG A 286 -0.60 -11.97 -30.62
CA ARG A 286 -0.59 -12.65 -31.92
C ARG A 286 -1.36 -13.97 -31.92
N ASP A 287 -1.87 -14.40 -30.77
CA ASP A 287 -2.46 -15.72 -30.54
C ASP A 287 -1.55 -16.87 -31.02
N THR A 288 -0.27 -16.81 -30.64
CA THR A 288 0.74 -17.84 -30.99
C THR A 288 1.39 -18.44 -29.75
N GLN A 289 2.16 -19.51 -29.94
CA GLN A 289 2.96 -20.15 -28.90
C GLN A 289 4.45 -19.88 -29.11
N PRO A 290 5.25 -19.76 -28.04
CA PRO A 290 6.68 -19.54 -28.15
C PRO A 290 7.36 -20.77 -28.74
N SER A 291 8.31 -20.50 -29.63
CA SER A 291 9.18 -21.53 -30.20
C SER A 291 10.14 -22.08 -29.15
N LEU A 292 10.69 -23.27 -29.43
CA LEU A 292 11.72 -23.89 -28.59
C LEU A 292 12.91 -22.96 -28.34
N ARG A 293 13.29 -22.18 -29.37
CA ARG A 293 14.41 -21.22 -29.30
C ARG A 293 14.10 -20.09 -28.34
N GLU A 294 12.88 -19.55 -28.37
CA GLU A 294 12.44 -18.47 -27.48
C GLU A 294 12.37 -18.96 -26.03
N ILE A 295 11.79 -20.15 -25.79
CA ILE A 295 11.73 -20.76 -24.45
C ILE A 295 13.15 -21.01 -23.91
N THR A 296 14.04 -21.57 -24.73
CA THR A 296 15.44 -21.83 -24.34
C THR A 296 16.19 -20.53 -24.05
N GLY A 297 15.95 -19.48 -24.84
CA GLY A 297 16.49 -18.15 -24.60
C GLY A 297 16.02 -17.58 -23.27
N ALA A 298 14.71 -17.65 -23.02
CA ALA A 298 14.11 -17.20 -21.76
C ALA A 298 14.67 -17.98 -20.55
N LEU A 299 14.78 -19.31 -20.64
CA LEU A 299 15.40 -20.16 -19.62
C LEU A 299 16.82 -19.72 -19.28
N LYS A 300 17.66 -19.47 -20.29
CA LYS A 300 19.04 -18.98 -20.06
C LYS A 300 19.04 -17.64 -19.33
N THR A 301 18.15 -16.73 -19.71
CA THR A 301 18.04 -15.44 -19.03
C THR A 301 17.58 -15.60 -17.59
N VAL A 302 16.50 -16.34 -17.32
CA VAL A 302 15.98 -16.46 -15.94
C VAL A 302 16.90 -17.27 -15.02
N THR A 303 17.60 -18.28 -15.54
CA THR A 303 18.60 -19.03 -14.77
C THR A 303 19.86 -18.22 -14.45
N SER A 304 20.13 -17.15 -15.21
CA SER A 304 21.20 -16.21 -14.87
C SER A 304 20.85 -15.27 -13.72
N LEU A 305 19.56 -15.16 -13.37
CA LEU A 305 19.08 -14.34 -12.26
C LEU A 305 19.15 -15.06 -10.91
N SER A 306 19.23 -16.40 -10.91
CA SER A 306 19.45 -17.21 -9.73
C SER A 306 20.95 -17.47 -9.51
N SER A 307 21.35 -17.69 -8.26
CA SER A 307 22.74 -18.10 -7.96
C SER A 307 23.01 -19.55 -8.35
N ARG A 308 21.94 -20.36 -8.29
CA ARG A 308 21.93 -21.78 -8.55
C ARG A 308 20.53 -22.23 -8.97
N THR A 309 20.47 -23.13 -9.94
CA THR A 309 19.23 -23.78 -10.35
C THR A 309 19.46 -25.28 -10.43
N PHE A 310 18.60 -26.05 -9.78
CA PHE A 310 18.49 -27.50 -9.98
C PHE A 310 17.31 -27.79 -10.89
N THR A 311 17.52 -28.67 -11.87
CA THR A 311 16.47 -29.15 -12.76
C THR A 311 16.44 -30.66 -12.70
N LEU A 312 15.29 -31.23 -12.35
CA LEU A 312 15.08 -32.67 -12.22
C LEU A 312 13.99 -33.12 -13.18
N CYS A 313 14.25 -34.18 -13.94
CA CYS A 313 13.33 -34.77 -14.91
C CYS A 313 13.23 -36.29 -14.70
#